data_AF-A0A0N4YJA7-F1
#
_entry.id   AF-A0A0N4YJA7-F1
#
_cell.length_a   1.000
_cell.length_b   1.000
_cell.length_c   1.000
_cell.angle_alpha   90.00
_cell.angle_beta   90.00
_cell.angle_gamma   90.00
#
_symmetry.space_group_name_H-M   'P 1'
#
loop_
_entity.id
_entity.type
_entity.pdbx_description
1 polymer ?
#
loop_
_entity_poly.entity_id
_entity_poly.type
_entity_poly.pdbx_seq_one_letter_code
_entity_poly.pdbx_strand_id
1 'polypeptide(L)'
;MASVLKINSFRRDACIRLQRDNMTVTEIKLRWIGLRLLCNKESLLFTRNVKQKVVDSKRCPHMGSCSGNKCADVNSSSLLPELSIGNSYPGNTGCYESCGGPGCDCFCLSSGCLFYRIFAVPRNDDVYELFKCSSWQEEVKLELQVRRASEKSFSQRLIGLRPNIPQKDSSLEITLSVLSWQYLPQLDTLFISTKNVTALWTSQVLP
;
A
#
# COMPACT_ATOMS: atom_id res chain seq x y z
N MET A 1 16.60 38.98 -16.92
CA MET A 1 17.35 39.07 -15.66
C MET A 1 17.03 37.82 -14.85
N ALA A 2 18.03 37.07 -14.40
CA ALA A 2 17.85 35.87 -13.58
C ALA A 2 18.48 36.13 -12.20
N SER A 3 17.84 35.65 -11.14
CA SER A 3 18.34 35.78 -9.76
C SER A 3 18.25 34.43 -9.07
N VAL A 4 19.27 34.10 -8.28
CA VAL A 4 19.33 32.85 -7.50
C VAL A 4 19.11 33.20 -6.04
N LEU A 5 18.15 32.51 -5.42
CA LEU A 5 17.74 32.73 -4.04
C LEU A 5 17.80 31.42 -3.28
N LYS A 6 18.22 31.49 -2.01
CA LYS A 6 18.26 30.34 -1.10
C LYS A 6 17.15 30.52 -0.07
N ILE A 7 16.23 29.56 -0.02
CA ILE A 7 15.12 29.50 0.94
C ILE A 7 15.24 28.16 1.68
N ASN A 8 14.94 28.14 2.97
CA ASN A 8 14.95 26.91 3.76
C ASN A 8 13.88 26.93 4.87
N SER A 9 13.84 25.87 5.69
CA SER A 9 12.85 25.71 6.75
C SER A 9 12.95 26.75 7.88
N PHE A 10 14.11 27.38 8.06
CA PHE A 10 14.33 28.43 9.07
C PHE A 10 14.11 29.84 8.48
N ARG A 11 14.63 30.08 7.27
CA ARG A 11 14.41 31.30 6.48
C ARG A 11 13.43 30.99 5.35
N ARG A 12 12.15 31.01 5.71
CA ARG A 12 11.05 30.60 4.83
C ARG A 12 10.68 31.64 3.80
N ASP A 13 10.95 32.91 4.06
CA ASP A 13 10.53 34.01 3.20
C ASP A 13 11.70 34.60 2.40
N ALA A 14 11.49 34.80 1.11
CA ALA A 14 12.35 35.60 0.24
C ALA A 14 11.54 36.69 -0.43
N CYS A 15 12.01 37.94 -0.33
CA CYS A 15 11.35 39.10 -0.92
C CYS A 15 12.25 39.71 -2.00
N ILE A 16 11.70 39.89 -3.20
CA ILE A 16 12.37 40.49 -4.35
C ILE A 16 11.61 41.76 -4.71
N ARG A 17 12.33 42.86 -4.86
CA ARG A 17 11.77 44.12 -5.33
C ARG A 17 12.43 44.50 -6.64
N LEU A 18 11.63 44.57 -7.70
CA LEU A 18 12.07 45.02 -9.02
C LEU A 18 11.88 46.53 -9.10
N GLN A 19 12.96 47.25 -9.40
CA GLN A 19 12.96 48.71 -9.51
C GLN A 19 13.41 49.14 -10.91
N ARG A 20 12.83 50.24 -11.40
CA ARG A 20 13.24 50.96 -12.60
C ARG A 20 13.33 52.43 -12.23
N ASP A 21 14.48 53.05 -12.45
CA ASP A 21 14.71 54.48 -12.15
C ASP A 21 14.31 54.86 -10.72
N ASN A 22 14.71 54.03 -9.76
CA ASN A 22 14.39 54.15 -8.32
C ASN A 22 12.89 54.01 -7.95
N MET A 23 12.02 53.76 -8.92
CA MET A 23 10.61 53.43 -8.69
C MET A 23 10.40 51.92 -8.63
N THR A 24 9.61 51.46 -7.66
CA THR A 24 9.27 50.04 -7.55
C THR A 24 8.23 49.68 -8.61
N VAL A 25 8.56 48.70 -9.46
CA VAL A 25 7.67 48.20 -10.51
C VAL A 25 6.87 47.00 -10.00
N THR A 26 7.54 46.07 -9.31
CA THR A 26 6.92 44.84 -8.80
C THR A 26 7.60 44.39 -7.52
N GLU A 27 6.81 43.90 -6.58
CA GLU A 27 7.28 43.23 -5.36
C GLU A 27 6.80 41.78 -5.37
N ILE A 28 7.72 40.86 -5.14
CA ILE A 28 7.49 39.42 -5.17
C ILE A 28 7.91 38.87 -3.82
N LYS A 29 7.04 38.13 -3.16
CA LYS A 29 7.35 37.39 -1.93
C LYS A 29 7.14 35.91 -2.19
N LEU A 30 8.15 35.13 -1.86
CA LEU A 30 8.14 33.68 -1.93
C LEU A 30 8.21 33.15 -0.51
N ARG A 31 7.24 32.35 -0.12
CA ARG A 31 7.19 31.73 1.20
C ARG A 31 7.24 30.22 1.09
N TRP A 32 8.19 29.59 1.77
CA TRP A 32 8.29 28.15 1.89
C TRP A 32 7.20 27.60 2.79
N ILE A 33 6.32 26.78 2.21
CA ILE A 33 5.26 26.08 2.96
C ILE A 33 5.77 24.74 3.44
N GLY A 34 6.40 23.95 2.57
CA GLY A 34 6.91 22.63 2.92
C GLY A 34 7.51 21.86 1.75
N LEU A 35 8.19 20.76 2.09
CA LEU A 35 8.61 19.74 1.14
C LEU A 35 7.60 18.59 1.19
N ARG A 36 7.04 18.22 0.05
CA ARG A 36 6.21 17.04 -0.12
C ARG A 36 7.00 15.99 -0.89
N LEU A 37 7.05 14.78 -0.34
CA LEU A 37 7.62 13.62 -1.01
C LEU A 37 6.46 12.77 -1.53
N LEU A 38 6.41 12.59 -2.85
CA LEU A 38 5.38 11.81 -3.52
C LEU A 38 5.93 10.40 -3.77
N CYS A 39 5.32 9.40 -3.13
CA CYS A 39 5.69 8.00 -3.31
C CYS A 39 5.39 7.53 -4.74
N ASN A 40 6.40 7.02 -5.42
CA ASN A 40 6.21 6.22 -6.62
C ASN A 40 5.97 4.77 -6.20
N LYS A 41 4.71 4.36 -6.23
CA LYS A 41 4.23 3.12 -5.62
C LYS A 41 4.60 1.90 -6.45
N GLU A 42 5.14 0.87 -5.79
CA GLU A 42 5.39 -0.46 -6.32
C GLU A 42 4.69 -1.52 -5.46
N SER A 43 3.64 -2.12 -6.00
CA SER A 43 2.84 -3.15 -5.32
C SER A 43 3.64 -4.44 -5.17
N LEU A 44 3.64 -5.01 -3.95
CA LEU A 44 4.31 -6.28 -3.68
C LEU A 44 3.33 -7.44 -3.68
N LEU A 45 2.25 -7.33 -2.89
CA LEU A 45 1.23 -8.37 -2.79
C LEU A 45 -0.11 -7.80 -2.32
N PHE A 46 -1.14 -8.62 -2.44
CA PHE A 46 -2.47 -8.36 -1.91
C PHE A 46 -2.83 -9.43 -0.89
N THR A 47 -3.38 -9.01 0.24
CA THR A 47 -3.81 -9.90 1.33
C THR A 47 -5.18 -9.47 1.86
N ARG A 48 -5.77 -10.30 2.73
CA ARG A 48 -7.06 -10.06 3.37
C ARG A 48 -6.97 -10.39 4.85
N ASN A 49 -7.82 -9.74 5.64
CA ASN A 49 -8.01 -10.15 7.02
C ASN A 49 -8.85 -11.44 7.02
N VAL A 50 -8.27 -12.55 7.46
CA VAL A 50 -8.90 -13.87 7.42
C VAL A 50 -9.10 -14.48 8.80
N LYS A 51 -10.06 -15.39 8.89
CA LYS A 51 -10.23 -16.32 10.01
C LYS A 51 -10.04 -17.73 9.47
N GLN A 52 -9.09 -18.46 10.06
CA GLN A 52 -8.89 -19.87 9.77
C GLN A 52 -10.05 -20.69 10.34
N LYS A 53 -10.57 -21.61 9.53
CA LYS A 53 -11.60 -22.58 9.89
C LYS A 53 -11.16 -23.98 9.47
N VAL A 54 -11.79 -24.99 10.08
CA VAL A 54 -11.58 -26.39 9.77
C VAL A 54 -12.94 -27.03 9.53
N VAL A 55 -13.02 -27.91 8.54
CA VAL A 55 -14.13 -28.83 8.33
C VAL A 55 -13.56 -30.23 8.20
N ASP A 56 -14.21 -31.21 8.79
CA ASP A 56 -13.80 -32.60 8.74
C ASP A 56 -15.01 -33.52 8.52
N SER A 57 -14.73 -34.71 7.99
CA SER A 57 -15.73 -35.73 7.76
C SER A 57 -15.08 -37.11 7.77
N LYS A 58 -15.61 -37.99 8.62
CA LYS A 58 -15.23 -39.40 8.64
C LYS A 58 -16.10 -40.19 7.66
N ARG A 59 -15.47 -41.04 6.84
CA ARG A 59 -16.15 -42.04 6.00
C ARG A 59 -15.64 -43.44 6.31
N CYS A 60 -16.55 -44.39 6.36
CA CYS A 60 -16.21 -45.81 6.47
C CYS A 60 -15.55 -46.32 5.19
N PRO A 61 -14.86 -47.48 5.24
CA PRO A 61 -14.29 -48.10 4.05
C PRO A 61 -15.34 -48.29 2.97
N HIS A 62 -14.97 -48.00 1.72
CA HIS A 62 -15.82 -48.09 0.53
C HIS A 62 -17.00 -47.10 0.51
N MET A 63 -17.00 -46.07 1.36
CA MET A 63 -18.03 -45.03 1.37
C MET A 63 -17.48 -43.67 0.91
N GLY A 64 -18.23 -43.01 0.01
CA GLY A 64 -17.86 -41.69 -0.50
C GLY A 64 -16.46 -41.70 -1.14
N SER A 65 -15.66 -40.68 -0.83
CA SER A 65 -14.27 -40.61 -1.27
C SER A 65 -13.32 -41.60 -0.57
N CYS A 66 -13.79 -42.36 0.43
CA CYS A 66 -12.98 -43.38 1.11
C CYS A 66 -13.02 -44.72 0.37
N SER A 67 -12.47 -44.75 -0.85
CA SER A 67 -12.43 -45.94 -1.71
C SER A 67 -11.05 -46.05 -2.38
N GLY A 68 -10.75 -47.18 -3.03
CA GLY A 68 -9.44 -47.37 -3.69
C GLY A 68 -8.27 -47.31 -2.70
N ASN A 69 -7.29 -46.44 -2.95
CA ASN A 69 -6.13 -46.26 -2.06
C ASN A 69 -6.40 -45.25 -0.93
N LYS A 70 -7.66 -44.84 -0.73
CA LYS A 70 -8.12 -44.06 0.44
C LYS A 70 -7.36 -42.74 0.60
N CYS A 71 -6.68 -42.54 1.74
CA CYS A 71 -5.92 -41.33 2.02
C CYS A 71 -4.69 -41.16 1.12
N ALA A 72 -4.16 -42.24 0.54
CA ALA A 72 -3.00 -42.15 -0.36
C ALA A 72 -3.34 -41.39 -1.66
N ASP A 73 -4.62 -41.34 -2.05
CA ASP A 73 -5.08 -40.60 -3.22
C ASP A 73 -5.45 -39.13 -2.90
N VAL A 74 -5.36 -38.72 -1.62
CA VAL A 74 -5.69 -37.35 -1.19
C VAL A 74 -4.43 -36.50 -1.05
N ASN A 75 -4.42 -35.33 -1.70
CA ASN A 75 -3.37 -34.34 -1.60
C ASN A 75 -3.88 -33.00 -1.02
N SER A 76 -2.98 -32.04 -0.79
CA SER A 76 -3.30 -30.74 -0.19
C SER A 76 -4.31 -29.90 -0.98
N SER A 77 -4.42 -30.12 -2.29
CA SER A 77 -5.33 -29.39 -3.18
C SER A 77 -6.61 -30.17 -3.49
N SER A 78 -6.76 -31.40 -2.99
CA SER A 78 -7.94 -32.23 -3.24
C SER A 78 -9.21 -31.56 -2.73
N LEU A 79 -10.24 -31.46 -3.59
CA LEU A 79 -11.55 -30.93 -3.24
C LEU A 79 -12.53 -32.09 -3.09
N LEU A 80 -12.77 -32.50 -1.84
CA LEU A 80 -13.64 -33.63 -1.54
C LEU A 80 -15.09 -33.17 -1.33
N PRO A 81 -16.10 -33.91 -1.82
CA PRO A 81 -17.50 -33.53 -1.64
C PRO A 81 -17.90 -33.49 -0.15
N GLU A 82 -17.29 -34.33 0.67
CA GLU A 82 -17.45 -34.34 2.13
C GLU A 82 -17.02 -33.02 2.80
N LEU A 83 -16.15 -32.26 2.14
CA LEU A 83 -15.57 -31.01 2.66
C LEU A 83 -16.06 -29.78 1.88
N SER A 84 -17.19 -29.90 1.17
CA SER A 84 -17.75 -28.87 0.29
C SER A 84 -17.81 -27.45 0.89
N ILE A 85 -18.10 -27.32 2.18
CA ILE A 85 -18.14 -26.04 2.91
C ILE A 85 -16.79 -25.30 2.82
N GLY A 86 -15.68 -26.03 2.86
CA GLY A 86 -14.33 -25.47 2.79
C GLY A 86 -13.78 -25.35 1.37
N ASN A 87 -14.40 -25.98 0.36
CA ASN A 87 -13.90 -26.00 -1.01
C ASN A 87 -14.05 -24.65 -1.72
N SER A 88 -14.94 -23.78 -1.25
CA SER A 88 -15.11 -22.41 -1.76
C SER A 88 -14.03 -21.44 -1.27
N TYR A 89 -13.17 -21.86 -0.35
CA TYR A 89 -12.14 -21.02 0.26
C TYR A 89 -10.72 -21.58 0.03
N PRO A 90 -9.71 -20.70 -0.04
CA PRO A 90 -8.32 -21.13 -0.11
C PRO A 90 -7.94 -21.88 1.17
N GLY A 91 -7.25 -23.01 1.01
CA GLY A 91 -6.97 -23.91 2.12
C GLY A 91 -6.33 -25.21 1.65
N ASN A 92 -5.93 -26.01 2.64
CA ASN A 92 -5.26 -27.29 2.44
C ASN A 92 -6.13 -28.42 2.96
N THR A 93 -6.30 -29.44 2.14
CA THR A 93 -6.98 -30.69 2.47
C THR A 93 -5.98 -31.71 3.00
N GLY A 94 -6.41 -32.58 3.90
CA GLY A 94 -5.63 -33.72 4.37
C GLY A 94 -6.53 -34.91 4.67
N CYS A 95 -5.90 -36.06 4.87
CA CYS A 95 -6.57 -37.31 5.19
C CYS A 95 -5.74 -38.12 6.18
N TYR A 96 -6.41 -38.65 7.21
CA TYR A 96 -5.85 -39.64 8.11
C TYR A 96 -6.66 -40.94 8.03
N GLU A 97 -5.98 -42.08 8.01
CA GLU A 97 -6.66 -43.35 8.18
C GLU A 97 -7.24 -43.44 9.60
N SER A 98 -8.53 -43.71 9.69
CA SER A 98 -9.30 -43.78 10.93
C SER A 98 -9.73 -45.22 11.21
N CYS A 99 -10.16 -45.50 12.45
CA CYS A 99 -10.66 -46.82 12.80
C CYS A 99 -11.93 -47.17 12.02
N GLY A 100 -11.98 -48.41 11.52
CA GLY A 100 -13.19 -49.05 11.00
C GLY A 100 -13.77 -50.06 11.99
N GLY A 101 -14.66 -50.91 11.50
CA GLY A 101 -15.36 -51.92 12.27
C GLY A 101 -16.52 -51.39 13.11
N PRO A 102 -17.38 -52.28 13.65
CA PRO A 102 -18.62 -51.89 14.31
C PRO A 102 -18.42 -51.01 15.54
N GLY A 103 -17.27 -51.12 16.22
CA GLY A 103 -16.91 -50.26 17.36
C GLY A 103 -16.60 -48.80 16.96
N CYS A 104 -16.51 -48.52 15.66
CA CYS A 104 -16.26 -47.20 15.10
C CYS A 104 -17.36 -46.77 14.11
N ASP A 105 -18.56 -47.34 14.27
CA ASP A 105 -19.77 -47.15 13.46
C ASP A 105 -19.59 -47.50 11.97
N CYS A 106 -18.71 -48.45 11.66
CA CYS A 106 -18.47 -48.93 10.31
C CYS A 106 -18.72 -50.44 10.21
N PHE A 107 -19.37 -50.92 9.15
CA PHE A 107 -19.59 -52.37 8.99
C PHE A 107 -18.29 -53.13 8.69
N CYS A 108 -17.42 -52.54 7.86
CA CYS A 108 -16.16 -53.17 7.45
C CYS A 108 -15.03 -52.94 8.46
N LEU A 109 -14.23 -53.98 8.74
CA LEU A 109 -13.04 -53.93 9.63
C LEU A 109 -11.85 -53.16 9.05
N SER A 110 -11.86 -52.86 7.75
CA SER A 110 -10.82 -52.05 7.09
C SER A 110 -10.78 -50.62 7.66
N SER A 111 -9.66 -49.90 7.53
CA SER A 111 -9.54 -48.52 8.02
C SER A 111 -10.52 -47.56 7.30
N GLY A 112 -11.21 -46.72 8.04
CA GLY A 112 -11.97 -45.59 7.48
C GLY A 112 -11.04 -44.43 7.09
N CYS A 113 -11.62 -43.35 6.56
CA CYS A 113 -10.91 -42.15 6.20
C CYS A 113 -11.46 -40.96 6.98
N LEU A 114 -10.60 -40.24 7.69
CA LEU A 114 -10.92 -38.95 8.28
C LEU A 114 -10.36 -37.85 7.37
N PHE A 115 -11.23 -37.28 6.56
CA PHE A 115 -10.90 -36.16 5.71
C PHE A 115 -11.03 -34.87 6.50
N TYR A 116 -10.12 -33.93 6.28
CA TYR A 116 -10.22 -32.59 6.85
C TYR A 116 -9.69 -31.55 5.90
N ARG A 117 -10.18 -30.31 6.03
CA ARG A 117 -9.68 -29.17 5.28
C ARG A 117 -9.56 -27.97 6.21
N ILE A 118 -8.38 -27.36 6.19
CA ILE A 118 -8.07 -26.15 6.92
C ILE A 118 -8.08 -25.00 5.90
N PHE A 119 -8.96 -24.02 6.06
CA PHE A 119 -9.20 -22.98 5.05
C PHE A 119 -9.37 -21.60 5.68
N ALA A 120 -9.09 -20.57 4.88
CA ALA A 120 -9.15 -19.18 5.30
C ALA A 120 -10.41 -18.49 4.77
N VAL A 121 -11.25 -18.01 5.69
CA VAL A 121 -12.48 -17.26 5.37
C VAL A 121 -12.22 -15.77 5.61
N PRO A 122 -12.49 -14.87 4.65
CA PRO A 122 -12.35 -13.44 4.86
C PRO A 122 -13.27 -12.95 5.99
N ARG A 123 -12.74 -12.11 6.89
CA ARG A 123 -13.52 -11.47 7.96
C ARG A 123 -14.33 -10.28 7.45
N ASN A 124 -13.86 -9.67 6.37
CA ASN A 124 -14.44 -8.50 5.70
C ASN A 124 -14.13 -8.55 4.20
N ASP A 125 -14.77 -7.67 3.44
CA ASP A 125 -14.55 -7.52 1.99
C ASP A 125 -13.36 -6.62 1.65
N ASP A 126 -12.57 -6.22 2.66
CA ASP A 126 -11.42 -5.35 2.44
C ASP A 126 -10.22 -6.14 1.93
N VAL A 127 -9.64 -5.63 0.84
CA VAL A 127 -8.36 -6.08 0.30
C VAL A 127 -7.30 -5.10 0.77
N TYR A 128 -6.23 -5.65 1.32
CA TYR A 128 -5.06 -4.89 1.73
C TYR A 128 -3.98 -5.07 0.69
N GLU A 129 -3.39 -3.95 0.27
CA GLU A 129 -2.26 -3.94 -0.62
C GLU A 129 -1.01 -3.60 0.19
N LEU A 130 -0.03 -4.49 0.11
CA LEU A 130 1.30 -4.24 0.65
C LEU A 130 2.18 -3.74 -0.49
N PHE A 131 2.83 -2.60 -0.28
CA PHE A 131 3.64 -1.95 -1.31
C PHE A 131 4.86 -1.26 -0.70
N LYS A 132 5.82 -0.94 -1.54
CA LYS A 132 6.95 -0.06 -1.21
C LYS A 132 6.97 1.13 -2.17
N CYS A 133 7.75 2.14 -1.84
CA CYS A 133 8.00 3.25 -2.75
C CYS A 133 9.33 2.99 -3.46
N SER A 134 9.29 2.75 -4.78
CA SER A 134 10.52 2.51 -5.58
C SER A 134 11.37 3.78 -5.69
N SER A 135 10.71 4.93 -5.66
CA SER A 135 11.33 6.23 -5.56
C SER A 135 10.38 7.23 -4.90
N TRP A 136 10.95 8.36 -4.47
CA TRP A 136 10.21 9.48 -3.91
C TRP A 136 10.46 10.71 -4.77
N GLN A 137 9.40 11.28 -5.33
CA GLN A 137 9.50 12.50 -6.13
C GLN A 137 9.36 13.72 -5.21
N GLU A 138 10.32 14.63 -5.26
CA GLU A 138 10.31 15.84 -4.45
C GLU A 138 9.44 16.94 -5.08
N GLU A 139 8.60 17.55 -4.25
CA GLU A 139 7.79 18.70 -4.61
C GLU A 139 7.85 19.75 -3.49
N VAL A 140 8.45 20.91 -3.79
CA VAL A 140 8.48 22.04 -2.86
C VAL A 140 7.21 22.87 -3.06
N LYS A 141 6.41 23.01 -1.99
CA LYS A 141 5.26 23.91 -1.99
C LYS A 141 5.68 25.30 -1.55
N LEU A 142 5.49 26.27 -2.42
CA LEU A 142 5.70 27.69 -2.14
C LEU A 142 4.38 28.45 -2.22
N GLU A 143 4.22 29.43 -1.36
CA GLU A 143 3.25 30.50 -1.53
C GLU A 143 3.94 31.68 -2.23
N LEU A 144 3.43 32.01 -3.42
CA LEU A 144 3.87 33.13 -4.22
C LEU A 144 2.91 34.30 -4.00
N GLN A 145 3.45 35.45 -3.61
CA GLN A 145 2.72 36.69 -3.48
C GLN A 145 3.31 37.74 -4.40
N VAL A 146 2.54 38.28 -5.34
CA VAL A 146 3.00 39.29 -6.30
C VAL A 146 2.17 40.56 -6.15
N ARG A 147 2.84 41.71 -6.12
CA ARG A 147 2.22 43.04 -6.12
C ARG A 147 2.88 43.91 -7.16
N ARG A 148 2.11 44.37 -8.15
CA ARG A 148 2.57 45.37 -9.13
C ARG A 148 2.42 46.78 -8.57
N ALA A 149 3.17 47.74 -9.11
CA ALA A 149 3.09 49.14 -8.70
C ALA A 149 1.67 49.74 -8.80
N SER A 150 0.89 49.29 -9.79
CA SER A 150 -0.51 49.70 -10.00
C SER A 150 -1.49 49.10 -8.99
N GLU A 151 -1.08 48.08 -8.22
CA GLU A 151 -1.94 47.29 -7.36
C GLU A 151 -1.65 47.60 -5.88
N LYS A 152 -2.71 47.80 -5.09
CA LYS A 152 -2.58 48.04 -3.64
C LYS A 152 -2.35 46.75 -2.85
N SER A 153 -2.80 45.60 -3.35
CA SER A 153 -2.78 44.31 -2.65
C SER A 153 -1.88 43.29 -3.35
N PHE A 154 -1.43 42.28 -2.61
CA PHE A 154 -0.73 41.12 -3.17
C PHE A 154 -1.73 40.11 -3.75
N SER A 155 -1.46 39.59 -4.94
CA SER A 155 -2.07 38.37 -5.46
C SER A 155 -1.34 37.17 -4.87
N GLN A 156 -2.05 36.27 -4.16
CA GLN A 156 -1.48 35.09 -3.51
C GLN A 156 -1.83 33.81 -4.25
N ARG A 157 -0.86 32.91 -4.43
CA ARG A 157 -1.02 31.63 -5.13
C ARG A 157 -0.14 30.56 -4.51
N LEU A 158 -0.60 29.31 -4.52
CA LEU A 158 0.22 28.15 -4.14
C LEU A 158 0.80 27.50 -5.39
N ILE A 159 2.12 27.35 -5.42
CA ILE A 159 2.85 26.70 -6.51
C ILE A 159 3.63 25.50 -5.99
N GLY A 160 3.80 24.48 -6.84
CA GLY A 160 4.54 23.26 -6.54
C GLY A 160 5.72 23.13 -7.48
N LEU A 161 6.92 23.38 -6.97
CA LEU A 161 8.14 23.29 -7.75
C LEU A 161 8.74 21.89 -7.65
N ARG A 162 9.10 21.33 -8.80
CA ARG A 162 9.90 20.10 -8.89
C ARG A 162 11.32 20.46 -9.33
N PRO A 163 12.34 19.70 -8.88
CA PRO A 163 13.72 19.97 -9.27
C PRO A 163 13.88 20.03 -10.79
N ASN A 164 14.56 21.06 -11.28
CA ASN A 164 14.89 21.27 -12.69
C ASN A 164 13.70 21.41 -13.66
N ILE A 165 12.48 21.63 -13.14
CA ILE A 165 11.28 21.89 -13.96
C ILE A 165 10.87 23.36 -13.77
N PRO A 166 11.03 24.22 -14.78
CA PRO A 166 10.59 25.61 -14.70
C PRO A 166 9.07 25.71 -14.60
N GLN A 167 8.59 26.46 -13.63
CA GLN A 167 7.19 26.79 -13.49
C GLN A 167 6.96 28.25 -13.89
N LYS A 168 6.10 28.45 -14.90
CA LYS A 168 5.69 29.79 -15.35
C LYS A 168 4.49 30.25 -14.53
N ASP A 169 4.60 31.43 -13.93
CA ASP A 169 3.47 32.14 -13.32
C ASP A 169 3.43 33.59 -13.85
N SER A 170 2.44 33.86 -14.70
CA SER A 170 2.28 35.16 -15.38
C SER A 170 3.56 35.62 -16.11
N SER A 171 4.30 36.59 -15.57
CA SER A 171 5.54 37.13 -16.13
C SER A 171 6.80 36.59 -15.45
N LEU A 172 6.67 35.63 -14.54
CA LEU A 172 7.76 35.03 -13.78
C LEU A 172 7.96 33.58 -14.22
N GLU A 173 9.21 33.18 -14.31
CA GLU A 173 9.60 31.78 -14.46
C GLU A 173 10.45 31.41 -13.24
N ILE A 174 9.98 30.43 -12.49
CA ILE A 174 10.56 30.04 -11.21
C ILE A 174 10.98 28.58 -11.32
N THR A 175 12.25 28.31 -11.08
CA THR A 175 12.83 26.97 -11.19
C THR A 175 13.49 26.60 -9.87
N LEU A 176 13.18 25.41 -9.36
CA LEU A 176 13.91 24.82 -8.25
C LEU A 176 15.19 24.18 -8.78
N SER A 177 16.34 24.84 -8.59
CA SER A 177 17.63 24.35 -9.10
C SER A 177 18.24 23.25 -8.23
N VAL A 178 18.27 23.46 -6.91
CA VAL A 178 18.90 22.53 -5.97
C VAL A 178 18.01 22.38 -4.75
N LEU A 179 17.83 21.13 -4.32
CA LEU A 179 17.17 20.78 -3.08
C LEU A 179 18.10 19.89 -2.27
N SER A 180 18.36 20.26 -1.02
CA SER A 180 19.04 19.40 -0.05
C SER A 180 18.10 19.07 1.09
N TRP A 181 17.97 17.78 1.38
CA TRP A 181 17.22 17.27 2.53
C TRP A 181 17.92 16.00 3.05
N GLN A 182 17.66 15.65 4.31
CA GLN A 182 18.30 14.50 4.95
C GLN A 182 17.48 13.23 4.72
N TYR A 183 18.17 12.11 4.52
CA TYR A 183 17.52 10.80 4.41
C TYR A 183 16.63 10.49 5.62
N LEU A 184 15.41 10.01 5.36
CA LEU A 184 14.43 9.62 6.36
C LEU A 184 14.24 8.10 6.29
N PRO A 185 14.66 7.32 7.30
CA PRO A 185 14.56 5.85 7.29
C PRO A 185 13.12 5.33 7.08
N GLN A 186 12.12 6.12 7.48
CA GLN A 186 10.70 5.79 7.32
C GLN A 186 10.25 5.73 5.85
N LEU A 187 11.05 6.22 4.91
CA LEU A 187 10.75 6.20 3.49
C LEU A 187 11.15 4.86 2.83
N ASP A 188 12.02 4.09 3.48
CA ASP A 188 12.50 2.79 3.01
C ASP A 188 11.72 1.62 3.63
N THR A 189 10.60 1.92 4.29
CA THR A 189 9.72 0.90 4.88
C THR A 189 8.64 0.43 3.91
N LEU A 190 8.03 -0.71 4.23
CA LEU A 190 6.83 -1.17 3.57
C LEU A 190 5.60 -0.40 4.07
N PHE A 191 4.59 -0.28 3.22
CA PHE A 191 3.31 0.34 3.53
C PHE A 191 2.20 -0.65 3.25
N ILE A 192 1.18 -0.64 4.09
CA ILE A 192 -0.07 -1.38 3.87
C ILE A 192 -1.20 -0.36 3.67
N SER A 193 -2.00 -0.56 2.63
CA SER A 193 -3.13 0.32 2.35
C SER A 193 -4.40 -0.46 2.10
N THR A 194 -5.51 0.13 2.51
CA THR A 194 -6.87 -0.30 2.14
C THR A 194 -7.68 0.93 1.80
N LYS A 195 -8.32 0.96 0.62
CA LYS A 195 -9.20 2.03 0.09
C LYS A 195 -8.75 3.48 0.41
N ASN A 196 -8.97 3.95 1.64
CA ASN A 196 -8.69 5.32 2.09
C ASN A 196 -7.64 5.44 3.22
N VAL A 197 -7.10 4.33 3.74
CA VAL A 197 -6.19 4.34 4.89
C VAL A 197 -4.88 3.64 4.52
N THR A 198 -3.78 4.33 4.79
CA THR A 198 -2.42 3.81 4.64
C THR A 198 -1.75 3.78 6.00
N ALA A 199 -1.07 2.70 6.31
CA ALA A 199 -0.26 2.54 7.50
C ALA A 199 1.15 2.05 7.15
N LEU A 200 2.09 2.29 8.04
CA LEU A 200 3.42 1.69 7.97
C LEU A 200 3.32 0.20 8.29
N TRP A 201 4.00 -0.63 7.52
CA TRP A 201 4.14 -2.04 7.80
C TRP A 201 5.42 -2.28 8.59
N THR A 202 5.26 -2.49 9.90
CA THR A 202 6.38 -2.64 10.85
C THR A 202 6.78 -4.08 11.11
N SER A 203 6.08 -5.06 10.51
CA SER A 203 6.41 -6.48 10.67
C SER A 203 7.61 -6.87 9.82
N GLN A 204 8.49 -7.71 10.37
CA GLN A 204 9.63 -8.28 9.65
C GLN A 204 9.23 -9.43 8.70
N VAL A 205 7.98 -9.91 8.81
CA VAL A 205 7.48 -11.06 8.05
C VAL A 205 6.36 -10.59 7.13
N LEU A 206 6.40 -11.03 5.87
CA LEU A 206 5.33 -10.84 4.91
C LEU A 206 4.14 -11.77 5.27
N PRO A 207 2.90 -11.30 5.11
CA PRO A 207 1.71 -12.09 5.41
C PRO A 207 1.52 -13.27 4.47
#